data_AF-A0A9Y4JQK4-F1
#
_entry.id   AF-A0A9Y4JQK4-F1
#
_cell.length_a   1.000
_cell.length_b   1.000
_cell.length_c   1.000
_cell.angle_alpha   90.00
_cell.angle_beta   90.00
_cell.angle_gamma   90.00
#
_symmetry.space_group_name_H-M   'P 1'
#
loop_
_entity.id
_entity.type
_entity.pdbx_description
1 polymer ?
#
loop_
_entity_poly.entity_id
_entity_poly.type
_entity_poly.pdbx_seq_one_letter_code
_entity_poly.pdbx_strand_id
1 'polypeptide(L)'
;MLGILICILAVHQVHAACNLQDICPNNTAAQSDIVNTHNGFRRAVQPTASNMLRMNYSEEVAASAQAWIDKCELAHGAPSTRMLNGYELGENLFYSSALTSWTDVIQAWHNEVSHYTYPTGSSNGETVGHYTQVVWNSSYKVGCGATLCPNGIYFYGCHYYRAGNFEPYEPYKAGPSCGSCPDACDDKLCTNPCPYINKYINCPAMKNTTGCSNKYVAAWCPASCKCTTEIIPIY
;
A
#
# COMPACT_ATOMS: atom_id res chain seq x y z
N MET A 1 29.81 -26.49 38.60
CA MET A 1 29.97 -26.05 37.20
C MET A 1 28.66 -26.32 36.48
N LEU A 2 27.84 -25.29 36.30
CA LEU A 2 26.56 -25.38 35.59
C LEU A 2 26.84 -25.25 34.09
N GLY A 3 26.60 -26.31 33.31
CA GLY A 3 26.72 -26.29 31.86
C GLY A 3 25.52 -25.57 31.24
N ILE A 4 25.78 -24.48 30.51
CA ILE A 4 24.77 -23.73 29.77
C ILE A 4 24.45 -24.49 28.49
N LEU A 5 23.21 -24.99 28.39
CA LEU A 5 22.65 -25.55 27.15
C LEU A 5 22.24 -24.38 26.25
N ILE A 6 23.05 -24.08 25.23
CA ILE A 6 22.71 -23.07 24.23
C ILE A 6 21.65 -23.68 23.29
N CYS A 7 20.40 -23.23 23.44
CA CYS A 7 19.31 -23.55 22.53
C CYS A 7 19.51 -22.71 21.24
N ILE A 8 20.03 -23.33 20.19
CA ILE A 8 20.12 -22.71 18.86
C ILE A 8 18.75 -22.89 18.20
N LEU A 9 17.86 -21.91 18.37
CA LEU A 9 16.65 -21.77 17.55
C LEU A 9 16.69 -20.43 16.82
N ALA A 10 17.22 -20.47 15.60
CA ALA A 10 16.86 -19.53 14.55
C ALA A 10 17.14 -20.21 13.21
N VAL A 11 16.18 -20.99 12.73
CA VAL A 11 16.10 -21.34 11.30
C VAL A 11 15.94 -20.01 10.57
N HIS A 12 17.04 -19.43 10.12
CA HIS A 12 16.99 -18.41 9.10
C HIS A 12 16.44 -19.12 7.88
N GLN A 13 15.17 -18.92 7.56
CA GLN A 13 14.67 -19.19 6.22
C GLN A 13 15.53 -18.33 5.30
N VAL A 14 16.51 -18.98 4.67
CA VAL A 14 17.27 -18.40 3.58
C VAL A 14 16.24 -18.28 2.45
N HIS A 15 15.61 -17.12 2.36
CA HIS A 15 14.71 -16.81 1.26
C HIS A 15 15.54 -16.96 -0.01
N ALA A 16 15.11 -17.83 -0.92
CA ALA A 16 15.79 -17.97 -2.20
C ALA A 16 15.69 -16.61 -2.90
N ALA A 17 16.83 -16.03 -3.27
CA ALA A 17 16.83 -14.78 -4.01
C ALA A 17 16.03 -14.97 -5.31
N CYS A 18 15.12 -14.04 -5.60
CA CYS A 18 14.41 -14.04 -6.87
C CYS A 18 15.40 -14.10 -8.03
N ASN A 19 15.10 -14.94 -9.04
CA ASN A 19 15.90 -15.13 -10.25
C ASN A 19 15.08 -14.93 -11.54
N LEU A 20 14.02 -14.14 -11.47
CA LEU A 20 13.21 -13.75 -12.61
C LEU A 20 13.82 -12.52 -13.28
N GLN A 21 14.38 -12.71 -14.48
CA GLN A 21 15.01 -11.64 -15.25
C GLN A 21 14.08 -10.43 -15.36
N ASP A 22 14.60 -9.23 -15.07
CA ASP A 22 13.91 -7.93 -15.12
C ASP A 22 12.69 -7.76 -14.21
N ILE A 23 12.28 -8.79 -13.46
CA ILE A 23 11.11 -8.76 -12.57
C ILE A 23 11.50 -8.64 -11.10
N CYS A 24 12.67 -9.15 -10.71
CA CYS A 24 13.03 -9.23 -9.30
C CYS A 24 13.00 -7.87 -8.59
N PRO A 25 12.54 -7.83 -7.32
CA PRO A 25 12.28 -6.58 -6.63
C PRO A 25 13.53 -5.76 -6.29
N ASN A 26 14.72 -6.37 -6.33
CA ASN A 26 16.01 -5.68 -6.20
C ASN A 26 16.48 -5.02 -7.50
N ASN A 27 15.80 -5.25 -8.62
CA ASN A 27 16.11 -4.60 -9.89
C ASN A 27 15.55 -3.18 -9.92
N THR A 28 16.43 -2.19 -9.94
CA THR A 28 16.05 -0.76 -9.96
C THR A 28 15.16 -0.36 -11.14
N ALA A 29 15.24 -1.03 -12.29
CA ALA A 29 14.34 -0.81 -13.43
C ALA A 29 12.92 -1.31 -13.08
N ALA A 30 12.80 -2.53 -12.54
CA ALA A 30 11.53 -3.07 -12.07
C ALA A 30 10.89 -2.18 -10.99
N GLN A 31 11.67 -1.72 -10.01
CA GLN A 31 11.22 -0.78 -8.99
C GLN A 31 10.68 0.52 -9.60
N SER A 32 11.38 1.06 -10.61
CA SER A 32 10.97 2.26 -11.33
C SER A 32 9.69 2.04 -12.11
N ASP A 33 9.56 0.92 -12.82
CA ASP A 33 8.35 0.56 -13.57
C ASP A 33 7.13 0.43 -12.64
N ILE A 34 7.31 -0.24 -11.49
CA ILE A 34 6.27 -0.35 -10.47
C ILE A 34 5.80 1.03 -10.03
N VAL A 35 6.72 1.88 -9.58
CA VAL A 35 6.37 3.21 -9.03
C VAL A 35 5.79 4.12 -10.10
N ASN A 36 6.39 4.14 -11.29
CA ASN A 36 5.96 5.00 -12.39
C ASN A 36 4.57 4.60 -12.90
N THR A 37 4.30 3.30 -13.01
CA THR A 37 2.99 2.80 -13.43
C THR A 37 1.91 3.18 -12.41
N HIS A 38 2.15 2.95 -11.12
CA HIS A 38 1.23 3.37 -10.05
C HIS A 38 0.98 4.89 -10.09
N ASN A 39 2.04 5.70 -10.12
CA ASN A 39 1.91 7.15 -10.13
C ASN A 39 1.23 7.67 -11.41
N GLY A 40 1.43 7.01 -12.56
CA GLY A 40 0.70 7.29 -13.79
C GLY A 40 -0.81 7.17 -13.62
N PHE A 41 -1.27 6.04 -13.07
CA PHE A 41 -2.70 5.84 -12.79
C PHE A 41 -3.24 6.81 -11.73
N ARG A 42 -2.48 7.02 -10.65
CA ARG A 42 -2.86 7.95 -9.56
C ARG A 42 -3.06 9.39 -10.04
N ARG A 43 -2.28 9.85 -11.03
CA ARG A 43 -2.44 11.18 -11.66
C ARG A 43 -3.67 11.28 -12.58
N ALA A 44 -4.09 10.15 -13.14
CA ALA A 44 -5.09 10.06 -14.19
C ALA A 44 -6.51 9.77 -13.70
N VAL A 45 -6.70 9.58 -12.38
CA VAL A 45 -8.00 9.24 -11.80
C VAL A 45 -9.11 10.22 -12.17
N GLN A 46 -10.31 9.67 -12.33
CA GLN A 46 -11.55 10.42 -12.56
C GLN A 46 -12.61 10.00 -11.53
N PRO A 47 -13.23 10.95 -10.80
CA PRO A 47 -12.93 12.38 -10.77
C PRO A 47 -11.50 12.66 -10.28
N THR A 48 -10.97 13.85 -10.57
CA THR A 48 -9.62 14.22 -10.11
C THR A 48 -9.52 14.20 -8.58
N ALA A 49 -8.35 13.82 -8.06
CA ALA A 49 -8.09 13.70 -6.63
C ALA A 49 -7.34 14.91 -6.07
N SER A 50 -7.84 15.49 -4.97
CA SER A 50 -7.21 16.64 -4.32
C SER A 50 -6.09 16.29 -3.34
N ASN A 51 -6.04 15.04 -2.86
CA ASN A 51 -5.17 14.58 -1.78
C ASN A 51 -4.33 13.34 -2.13
N MET A 52 -4.21 13.00 -3.41
CA MET A 52 -3.51 11.78 -3.84
C MET A 52 -2.01 11.88 -3.57
N LEU A 53 -1.46 11.08 -2.65
CA LEU A 53 -0.01 11.10 -2.41
C LEU A 53 0.78 10.44 -3.54
N ARG A 54 1.97 10.96 -3.81
CA ARG A 54 2.97 10.32 -4.65
C ARG A 54 3.46 9.04 -3.96
N MET A 55 3.49 7.97 -4.73
CA MET A 55 4.01 6.68 -4.28
C MET A 55 5.53 6.60 -4.52
N ASN A 56 6.25 5.99 -3.58
CA ASN A 56 7.68 5.67 -3.71
C ASN A 56 7.94 4.18 -3.45
N TYR A 57 9.02 3.64 -3.99
CA TYR A 57 9.41 2.26 -3.69
C TYR A 57 9.94 2.14 -2.26
N SER A 58 9.69 1.02 -1.60
CA SER A 58 10.17 0.77 -0.24
C SER A 58 10.66 -0.66 -0.10
N GLU A 59 11.97 -0.82 0.06
CA GLU A 59 12.62 -2.13 0.27
C GLU A 59 12.06 -2.89 1.46
N GLU A 60 11.73 -2.19 2.55
CA GLU A 60 11.12 -2.79 3.75
C GLU A 60 9.73 -3.39 3.46
N VAL A 61 8.96 -2.74 2.58
CA VAL A 61 7.64 -3.22 2.16
C VAL A 61 7.80 -4.36 1.15
N ALA A 62 8.81 -4.27 0.27
CA ALA A 62 9.13 -5.30 -0.71
C ALA A 62 9.59 -6.61 -0.04
N ALA A 63 10.38 -6.51 1.03
CA ALA A 63 10.77 -7.66 1.82
C ALA A 63 9.55 -8.38 2.44
N SER A 64 8.57 -7.61 2.93
CA SER A 64 7.30 -8.18 3.41
C SER A 64 6.50 -8.86 2.30
N ALA A 65 6.39 -8.23 1.12
CA ALA A 65 5.68 -8.80 -0.03
C ALA A 65 6.37 -10.08 -0.54
N GLN A 66 7.68 -10.05 -0.75
CA GLN A 66 8.45 -11.21 -1.21
C GLN A 66 8.35 -12.39 -0.23
N ALA A 67 8.42 -12.14 1.08
CA ALA A 67 8.24 -13.19 2.08
C ALA A 67 6.85 -13.86 2.03
N TRP A 68 5.81 -13.14 1.60
CA TRP A 68 4.50 -13.73 1.35
C TRP A 68 4.50 -14.52 0.04
N ILE A 69 4.99 -13.92 -1.04
CA ILE A 69 5.00 -14.52 -2.38
C ILE A 69 5.82 -15.82 -2.43
N ASP A 70 6.93 -15.91 -1.71
CA ASP A 70 7.76 -17.12 -1.63
C ASP A 70 7.05 -18.33 -1.03
N LYS A 71 5.92 -18.15 -0.32
CA LYS A 71 5.12 -19.26 0.18
C LYS A 71 4.36 -19.99 -0.91
N CYS A 72 4.16 -19.35 -2.08
CA CYS A 72 3.36 -19.90 -3.17
C CYS A 72 1.94 -20.30 -2.77
N GLU A 73 1.37 -19.59 -1.80
CA GLU A 73 -0.05 -19.64 -1.46
C GLU A 73 -0.75 -18.60 -2.33
N LEU A 74 -1.44 -19.04 -3.40
CA LEU A 74 -2.11 -18.17 -4.37
C LEU A 74 -3.40 -17.53 -3.81
N ALA A 75 -3.32 -16.98 -2.61
CA ALA A 75 -4.40 -16.37 -1.87
C ALA A 75 -3.85 -15.30 -0.92
N HIS A 76 -4.73 -14.42 -0.45
CA HIS A 76 -4.40 -13.46 0.60
C HIS A 76 -4.18 -14.17 1.94
N GLY A 77 -3.18 -13.70 2.68
CA GLY A 77 -2.96 -14.09 4.07
C GLY A 77 -3.88 -13.35 5.04
N ALA A 78 -3.86 -13.78 6.30
CA ALA A 78 -4.48 -13.01 7.38
C ALA A 78 -3.78 -11.64 7.50
N PRO A 79 -4.50 -10.54 7.83
CA PRO A 79 -3.91 -9.21 8.08
C PRO A 79 -2.63 -9.21 8.94
N SER A 80 -2.58 -10.07 9.95
CA SER A 80 -1.45 -10.22 10.86
C SER A 80 -0.15 -10.70 10.19
N THR A 81 -0.21 -11.24 8.97
CA THR A 81 0.96 -11.68 8.21
C THR A 81 1.66 -10.55 7.46
N ARG A 82 1.07 -9.35 7.43
CA ARG A 82 1.59 -8.18 6.71
C ARG A 82 1.53 -6.92 7.58
N MET A 83 2.20 -6.99 8.73
CA MET A 83 2.30 -5.86 9.67
C MET A 83 3.67 -5.19 9.57
N LEU A 84 3.70 -3.86 9.51
CA LEU A 84 4.92 -3.07 9.52
C LEU A 84 4.79 -1.84 10.41
N ASN A 85 5.70 -1.70 11.38
CA ASN A 85 5.70 -0.59 12.33
C ASN A 85 4.36 -0.43 13.09
N GLY A 86 3.68 -1.55 13.36
CA GLY A 86 2.37 -1.57 14.03
C GLY A 86 1.17 -1.31 13.13
N TYR A 87 1.36 -1.25 11.80
CA TYR A 87 0.30 -1.00 10.83
C TYR A 87 0.13 -2.18 9.87
N GLU A 88 -1.12 -2.47 9.50
CA GLU A 88 -1.39 -3.39 8.40
C GLU A 88 -0.97 -2.76 7.07
N LEU A 89 -0.28 -3.55 6.26
CA LEU A 89 0.01 -3.26 4.86
C LEU A 89 -1.17 -3.72 3.99
N GLY A 90 -1.49 -2.95 2.94
CA GLY A 90 -2.38 -3.42 1.89
C GLY A 90 -1.70 -4.49 1.04
N GLU A 91 -2.47 -5.23 0.24
CA GLU A 91 -1.94 -6.31 -0.60
C GLU A 91 -2.74 -6.44 -1.90
N ASN A 92 -2.04 -6.46 -3.03
CA ASN A 92 -2.58 -6.92 -4.30
C ASN A 92 -1.79 -8.15 -4.75
N LEU A 93 -2.48 -9.16 -5.27
CA LEU A 93 -1.90 -10.40 -5.75
C LEU A 93 -2.23 -10.62 -7.23
N PHE A 94 -1.35 -11.29 -7.95
CA PHE A 94 -1.54 -11.66 -9.35
C PHE A 94 -0.79 -12.95 -9.65
N TYR A 95 -1.33 -13.80 -10.51
CA TYR A 95 -0.64 -15.00 -10.96
C TYR A 95 -0.89 -15.27 -12.44
N SER A 96 0.10 -15.87 -13.09
CA SER A 96 0.07 -16.14 -14.54
C SER A 96 0.85 -17.41 -14.87
N SER A 97 0.49 -18.07 -15.97
CA SER A 97 1.25 -19.18 -16.54
C SER A 97 2.49 -18.72 -17.32
N ALA A 98 2.65 -17.43 -17.54
CA ALA A 98 3.78 -16.84 -18.24
C ALA A 98 4.41 -15.70 -17.42
N LEU A 99 5.72 -15.50 -17.61
CA LEU A 99 6.41 -14.34 -17.05
C LEU A 99 5.77 -13.06 -17.63
N THR A 100 5.38 -12.15 -16.75
CA THR A 100 4.56 -10.97 -17.07
C THR A 100 5.27 -9.73 -16.52
N SER A 101 5.29 -8.65 -17.28
CA SER A 101 5.93 -7.40 -16.84
C SER A 101 5.19 -6.78 -15.66
N TRP A 102 5.89 -6.03 -14.80
CA TRP A 102 5.22 -5.31 -13.70
C TRP A 102 4.20 -4.30 -14.20
N THR A 103 4.45 -3.64 -15.34
CA THR A 103 3.49 -2.73 -15.96
C THR A 103 2.19 -3.45 -16.32
N ASP A 104 2.26 -4.66 -16.90
CA ASP A 104 1.07 -5.44 -17.26
C ASP A 104 0.34 -5.97 -16.01
N VAL A 105 1.07 -6.41 -14.98
CA VAL A 105 0.48 -6.83 -13.70
C VAL A 105 -0.32 -5.69 -13.06
N ILE A 106 0.28 -4.49 -12.98
CA ILE A 106 -0.37 -3.33 -12.35
C ILE A 106 -1.52 -2.82 -13.24
N GLN A 107 -1.38 -2.89 -14.56
CA GLN A 107 -2.48 -2.58 -15.49
C GLN A 107 -3.65 -3.54 -15.28
N ALA A 108 -3.42 -4.84 -15.06
CA ALA A 108 -4.48 -5.81 -14.78
C ALA A 108 -5.25 -5.44 -13.50
N TRP A 109 -4.56 -5.07 -12.43
CA TRP A 109 -5.18 -4.54 -11.21
C TRP A 109 -5.97 -3.25 -11.46
N HIS A 110 -5.41 -2.32 -12.24
CA HIS A 110 -6.06 -1.06 -12.55
C HIS A 110 -7.31 -1.23 -13.43
N ASN A 111 -7.37 -2.24 -14.29
CA ASN A 111 -8.49 -2.45 -15.22
C ASN A 111 -9.85 -2.67 -14.54
N GLU A 112 -9.85 -3.04 -13.26
CA GLU A 112 -11.07 -3.08 -12.44
C GLU A 112 -11.77 -1.71 -12.34
N VAL A 113 -11.11 -0.60 -12.70
CA VAL A 113 -11.74 0.73 -12.85
C VAL A 113 -12.97 0.70 -13.76
N SER A 114 -13.03 -0.22 -14.72
CA SER A 114 -14.19 -0.40 -15.61
C SER A 114 -15.46 -0.88 -14.89
N HIS A 115 -15.32 -1.37 -13.65
CA HIS A 115 -16.39 -1.83 -12.78
C HIS A 115 -16.61 -0.90 -11.58
N TYR A 116 -15.86 0.20 -11.48
CA TYR A 116 -15.90 1.10 -10.34
C TYR A 116 -16.64 2.40 -10.67
N THR A 117 -17.58 2.79 -9.80
CA THR A 117 -18.21 4.11 -9.83
C THR A 117 -17.80 4.87 -8.57
N TYR A 118 -17.20 6.04 -8.75
CA TYR A 118 -16.86 6.93 -7.63
C TYR A 118 -18.12 7.63 -7.07
N PRO A 119 -18.26 7.80 -5.73
CA PRO A 119 -17.47 7.19 -4.65
C PRO A 119 -18.02 5.82 -4.21
N THR A 120 -19.05 5.32 -4.89
CA THR A 120 -19.91 4.22 -4.44
C THR A 120 -19.28 2.83 -4.40
N GLY A 121 -18.18 2.59 -5.11
CA GLY A 121 -17.59 1.25 -5.20
C GLY A 121 -17.99 0.49 -6.46
N SER A 122 -18.11 -0.84 -6.36
CA SER A 122 -18.48 -1.70 -7.48
C SER A 122 -19.86 -1.36 -8.05
N SER A 123 -19.94 -1.14 -9.36
CA SER A 123 -21.18 -0.77 -10.05
C SER A 123 -22.03 -1.97 -10.51
N ASN A 124 -21.43 -3.15 -10.55
CA ASN A 124 -22.02 -4.37 -11.13
C ASN A 124 -21.76 -5.63 -10.30
N GLY A 125 -21.17 -5.50 -9.10
CA GLY A 125 -20.84 -6.61 -8.22
C GLY A 125 -19.49 -7.28 -8.52
N GLU A 126 -18.77 -6.82 -9.54
CA GLU A 126 -17.40 -7.28 -9.82
C GLU A 126 -16.39 -6.72 -8.81
N THR A 127 -15.24 -7.38 -8.71
CA THR A 127 -14.14 -6.96 -7.85
C THR A 127 -13.54 -5.63 -8.31
N VAL A 128 -13.34 -4.72 -7.35
CA VAL A 128 -12.70 -3.41 -7.57
C VAL A 128 -11.55 -3.12 -6.60
N GLY A 129 -11.25 -4.07 -5.71
CA GLY A 129 -10.33 -3.89 -4.60
C GLY A 129 -8.87 -3.68 -5.03
N HIS A 130 -8.44 -4.29 -6.14
CA HIS A 130 -7.09 -4.06 -6.63
C HIS A 130 -6.96 -2.65 -7.19
N TYR A 131 -7.94 -2.19 -7.97
CA TYR A 131 -7.97 -0.82 -8.48
C TYR A 131 -7.98 0.19 -7.35
N THR A 132 -8.91 0.07 -6.38
CA THR A 132 -9.02 1.04 -5.28
C THR A 132 -7.75 1.10 -4.44
N GLN A 133 -7.03 -0.02 -4.28
CA GLN A 133 -5.73 -0.02 -3.60
C GLN A 133 -4.64 0.69 -4.43
N VAL A 134 -4.57 0.47 -5.74
CA VAL A 134 -3.62 1.19 -6.63
C VAL A 134 -3.80 2.71 -6.50
N VAL A 135 -5.06 3.17 -6.40
CA VAL A 135 -5.41 4.59 -6.28
C VAL A 135 -5.74 5.05 -4.86
N TRP A 136 -5.36 4.31 -3.83
CA TRP A 136 -5.63 4.71 -2.45
C TRP A 136 -4.73 5.89 -2.05
N ASN A 137 -5.31 7.03 -1.69
CA ASN A 137 -4.56 8.29 -1.54
C ASN A 137 -3.43 8.19 -0.52
N SER A 138 -3.61 7.42 0.56
CA SER A 138 -2.68 7.37 1.68
C SER A 138 -1.64 6.27 1.60
N SER A 139 -1.74 5.38 0.62
CA SER A 139 -0.76 4.34 0.35
C SER A 139 0.38 4.93 -0.48
N TYR A 140 1.34 5.57 0.19
CA TYR A 140 2.40 6.35 -0.46
C TYR A 140 3.75 5.61 -0.57
N LYS A 141 3.82 4.36 -0.10
CA LYS A 141 4.94 3.47 -0.41
C LYS A 141 4.42 2.13 -0.90
N VAL A 142 5.12 1.55 -1.85
CA VAL A 142 4.85 0.20 -2.38
C VAL A 142 6.14 -0.59 -2.40
N GLY A 143 6.01 -1.90 -2.20
CA GLY A 143 7.09 -2.83 -2.41
C GLY A 143 6.49 -4.16 -2.84
N CYS A 144 7.14 -4.84 -3.76
CA CYS A 144 6.57 -6.01 -4.43
C CYS A 144 7.50 -7.21 -4.36
N GLY A 145 6.96 -8.38 -4.64
CA GLY A 145 7.69 -9.62 -4.77
C GLY A 145 7.15 -10.47 -5.91
N ALA A 146 8.00 -11.32 -6.46
CA ALA A 146 7.65 -12.26 -7.50
C ALA A 146 8.40 -13.57 -7.33
N THR A 147 7.76 -14.69 -7.66
CA THR A 147 8.39 -16.01 -7.64
C THR A 147 7.80 -16.93 -8.71
N LEU A 148 8.56 -17.94 -9.13
CA LEU A 148 8.04 -19.07 -9.91
C LEU A 148 7.76 -20.21 -8.94
N CYS A 149 6.47 -20.52 -8.77
CA CYS A 149 6.03 -21.55 -7.84
C CYS A 149 6.33 -22.97 -8.35
N PRO A 150 6.42 -23.97 -7.46
CA PRO A 150 6.74 -25.36 -7.84
C PRO A 150 5.77 -25.98 -8.86
N ASN A 151 4.55 -25.45 -8.95
CA ASN A 151 3.53 -25.84 -9.92
C ASN A 151 3.68 -25.15 -11.30
N GLY A 152 4.74 -24.37 -11.51
CA GLY A 152 5.02 -23.65 -12.76
C GLY A 152 4.26 -22.35 -12.93
N ILE A 153 3.54 -21.87 -11.89
CA ILE A 153 2.83 -20.59 -11.91
C ILE A 153 3.76 -19.46 -11.45
N TYR A 154 3.80 -18.38 -12.21
CA TYR A 154 4.43 -17.14 -11.76
C TYR A 154 3.47 -16.41 -10.83
N PHE A 155 3.91 -16.16 -9.60
CA PHE A 155 3.13 -15.47 -8.58
C PHE A 155 3.77 -14.12 -8.25
N TYR A 156 2.95 -13.09 -8.18
CA TYR A 156 3.32 -11.70 -7.98
C TYR A 156 2.47 -11.11 -6.87
N GLY A 157 3.04 -10.19 -6.10
CA GLY A 157 2.24 -9.35 -5.24
C GLY A 157 2.96 -8.10 -4.82
N CYS A 158 2.17 -7.07 -4.54
CA CYS A 158 2.63 -5.81 -3.99
C CYS A 158 1.98 -5.60 -2.64
N HIS A 159 2.80 -5.22 -1.65
CA HIS A 159 2.32 -4.65 -0.41
C HIS A 159 2.33 -3.12 -0.48
N TYR A 160 1.39 -2.50 0.21
CA TYR A 160 1.21 -1.06 0.25
C TYR A 160 1.35 -0.56 1.68
N TYR A 161 2.27 0.39 1.91
CA TYR A 161 2.43 0.98 3.23
C TYR A 161 1.21 1.81 3.59
N ARG A 162 0.55 1.39 4.68
CA ARG A 162 -0.83 1.74 5.04
C ARG A 162 -1.79 1.09 4.07
N ALA A 163 -2.51 0.08 4.58
CA ALA A 163 -3.62 -0.52 3.86
C ALA A 163 -4.61 0.55 3.37
N GLY A 164 -5.22 0.28 2.22
CA GLY A 164 -6.40 0.99 1.76
C GLY A 164 -7.64 0.13 1.92
N ASN A 165 -8.66 0.43 1.11
CA ASN A 165 -9.90 -0.34 0.99
C ASN A 165 -10.67 -0.47 2.31
N PHE A 166 -10.62 0.57 3.13
CA PHE A 166 -11.43 0.64 4.34
C PHE A 166 -12.84 1.11 4.01
N GLU A 167 -13.84 0.29 4.30
CA GLU A 167 -15.23 0.67 4.13
C GLU A 167 -15.70 1.59 5.29
N PRO A 168 -16.55 2.61 5.04
CA PRO A 168 -17.19 2.96 3.76
C PRO A 168 -16.44 4.06 2.99
N TYR A 169 -15.11 4.13 3.09
CA TYR A 169 -14.34 5.27 2.59
C TYR A 169 -13.99 5.14 1.11
N GLU A 170 -14.11 6.26 0.41
CA GLU A 170 -13.62 6.39 -0.95
C GLU A 170 -12.07 6.39 -0.99
N PRO A 171 -11.47 5.93 -2.10
CA PRO A 171 -10.01 5.80 -2.20
C PRO A 171 -9.26 7.14 -2.13
N TYR A 172 -9.91 8.24 -2.47
CA TYR A 172 -9.32 9.59 -2.46
C TYR A 172 -10.42 10.64 -2.38
N LYS A 173 -10.07 11.86 -1.98
CA LYS A 173 -10.99 12.99 -1.93
C LYS A 173 -11.05 13.68 -3.29
N ALA A 174 -12.20 13.60 -3.96
CA ALA A 174 -12.45 14.31 -5.20
C ALA A 174 -12.23 15.84 -5.07
N GLY A 175 -11.65 16.44 -6.10
CA GLY A 175 -11.38 17.88 -6.18
C GLY A 175 -10.24 18.19 -7.15
N PRO A 176 -9.88 19.48 -7.33
CA PRO A 176 -8.74 19.85 -8.17
C PRO A 176 -7.47 19.12 -7.72
N SER A 177 -6.68 18.62 -8.67
CA SER A 177 -5.41 17.95 -8.38
C SER A 177 -4.55 18.79 -7.43
N CYS A 178 -3.99 18.16 -6.40
CA CYS A 178 -3.23 18.81 -5.33
C CYS A 178 -3.97 19.90 -4.52
N GLY A 179 -5.31 20.00 -4.61
CA GLY A 179 -6.08 21.01 -3.88
C GLY A 179 -5.97 20.91 -2.34
N SER A 180 -5.56 19.75 -1.82
CA SER A 180 -5.28 19.55 -0.38
C SER A 180 -3.80 19.72 -0.01
N CYS A 181 -2.91 20.01 -0.98
CA CYS A 181 -1.46 20.10 -0.80
C CYS A 181 -0.81 21.12 -1.77
N PRO A 182 -1.29 22.38 -1.82
CA PRO A 182 -0.84 23.36 -2.82
C PRO A 182 0.67 23.62 -2.80
N ASP A 183 1.28 23.59 -1.62
CA ASP A 183 2.72 23.84 -1.44
C ASP A 183 3.59 22.57 -1.53
N ALA A 184 2.98 21.41 -1.76
CA ALA A 184 3.64 20.11 -1.79
C ALA A 184 3.08 19.24 -2.90
N CYS A 185 3.08 19.78 -4.12
CA CYS A 185 2.56 19.12 -5.31
C CYS A 185 3.69 18.79 -6.31
N ASP A 186 3.70 17.57 -6.80
CA ASP A 186 4.56 17.09 -7.87
C ASP A 186 3.72 16.38 -8.92
N ASP A 187 3.51 17.05 -10.06
CA ASP A 187 2.72 16.56 -11.18
C ASP A 187 1.39 15.90 -10.74
N LYS A 188 0.48 16.70 -10.18
CA LYS A 188 -0.84 16.27 -9.66
C LYS A 188 -0.84 15.34 -8.44
N LEU A 189 0.32 15.01 -7.87
CA LEU A 189 0.42 14.18 -6.67
C LEU A 189 0.99 14.97 -5.48
N CYS A 190 0.41 14.80 -4.30
CA CYS A 190 0.90 15.36 -3.05
C CYS A 190 2.20 14.67 -2.60
N THR A 191 3.14 15.42 -2.01
CA THR A 191 4.45 14.90 -1.56
C THR A 191 4.68 15.02 -0.05
N ASN A 192 3.65 15.41 0.69
CA ASN A 192 3.67 15.66 2.13
C ASN A 192 2.82 14.65 2.93
N PRO A 193 3.19 13.36 2.99
CA PRO A 193 2.46 12.39 3.79
C PRO A 193 2.61 12.69 5.29
N CYS A 194 1.51 12.65 6.04
CA CYS A 194 1.56 12.77 7.50
C CYS A 194 2.32 11.55 8.08
N PRO A 195 3.39 11.72 8.88
CA PRO A 195 4.15 10.60 9.42
C PRO A 195 3.41 9.85 10.53
N TYR A 196 2.43 10.51 11.16
CA TYR A 196 1.62 9.94 12.22
C TYR A 196 0.37 9.25 11.67
N ILE A 197 -0.17 8.34 12.48
CA ILE A 197 -1.45 7.68 12.24
C ILE A 197 -2.26 7.81 13.54
N ASN A 198 -3.47 8.35 13.44
CA ASN A 198 -4.49 8.20 14.47
C ASN A 198 -4.83 6.74 14.74
N LYS A 199 -5.12 6.43 16.00
CA LYS A 199 -5.63 5.13 16.43
C LYS A 199 -7.11 4.95 16.10
N TYR A 200 -7.86 6.05 16.04
CA TYR A 200 -9.31 6.02 15.85
C TYR A 200 -9.75 6.91 14.70
N ILE A 201 -10.81 6.45 14.05
CA ILE A 201 -11.39 7.07 12.87
C ILE A 201 -12.07 8.40 13.15
N ASN A 202 -12.65 8.56 14.34
CA ASN A 202 -13.32 9.77 14.80
C ASN A 202 -12.35 10.82 15.39
N CYS A 203 -11.03 10.66 15.19
CA CYS A 203 -10.03 11.61 15.66
C CYS A 203 -10.21 13.06 15.17
N PRO A 204 -10.66 13.33 13.92
CA PRO A 204 -11.04 14.68 13.52
C PRO A 204 -12.13 15.29 14.42
N ALA A 205 -13.16 14.52 14.78
CA ALA A 205 -14.21 14.96 15.68
C ALA A 205 -13.68 15.16 17.12
N MET A 206 -12.88 14.21 17.64
CA MET A 206 -12.28 14.32 18.99
C MET A 206 -11.37 15.55 19.14
N LYS A 207 -10.59 15.88 18.11
CA LYS A 207 -9.80 17.11 18.06
C LYS A 207 -10.69 18.34 18.20
N ASN A 208 -11.80 18.40 17.47
CA ASN A 208 -12.68 19.57 17.45
C ASN A 208 -13.47 19.73 18.76
N THR A 209 -13.88 18.64 19.40
CA THR A 209 -14.70 18.69 20.62
C THR A 209 -13.86 18.83 21.89
N THR A 210 -12.74 18.12 21.99
CA THR A 210 -11.95 18.03 23.23
C THR A 210 -10.61 18.78 23.14
N GLY A 211 -10.08 18.95 21.93
CA GLY A 211 -8.80 19.61 21.70
C GLY A 211 -7.57 18.72 21.96
N CYS A 212 -6.47 19.09 21.32
CA CYS A 212 -5.20 18.35 21.40
C CYS A 212 -4.42 18.58 22.71
N SER A 213 -4.86 19.50 23.56
CA SER A 213 -4.30 19.66 24.91
C SER A 213 -4.71 18.52 25.86
N ASN A 214 -5.76 17.78 25.51
CA ASN A 214 -6.15 16.58 26.25
C ASN A 214 -5.16 15.44 25.96
N LYS A 215 -4.58 14.87 27.02
CA LYS A 215 -3.55 13.82 26.92
C LYS A 215 -4.00 12.58 26.14
N TYR A 216 -5.28 12.20 26.21
CA TYR A 216 -5.81 11.04 25.49
C TYR A 216 -5.99 11.34 24.01
N VAL A 217 -6.54 12.51 23.67
CA VAL A 217 -6.68 12.95 22.27
C VAL A 217 -5.30 13.11 21.63
N ALA A 218 -4.33 13.71 22.31
CA ALA A 218 -2.96 13.82 21.81
C ALA A 218 -2.30 12.45 21.54
N ALA A 219 -2.54 11.47 22.41
CA ALA A 219 -1.98 10.13 22.29
C ALA A 219 -2.69 9.27 21.23
N TRP A 220 -4.01 9.36 21.13
CA TRP A 220 -4.81 8.55 20.20
C TRP A 220 -4.96 9.20 18.82
N CYS A 221 -4.83 10.51 18.72
CA CYS A 221 -5.03 11.26 17.48
C CYS A 221 -3.79 12.07 17.05
N PRO A 222 -2.58 11.49 17.05
CA PRO A 222 -1.36 12.24 16.76
C PRO A 222 -1.36 12.83 15.35
N ALA A 223 -1.96 12.16 14.35
CA ALA A 223 -2.05 12.71 13.00
C ALA A 223 -2.93 13.95 12.97
N SER A 224 -4.15 13.87 13.52
CA SER A 224 -5.05 15.03 13.59
C SER A 224 -4.46 16.18 14.42
N CYS A 225 -3.68 15.88 15.46
CA CYS A 225 -3.12 16.90 16.34
C CYS A 225 -1.81 17.54 15.84
N LYS A 226 -0.98 16.80 15.11
CA LYS A 226 0.36 17.26 14.72
C LYS A 226 0.49 17.58 13.24
N CYS A 227 -0.25 16.89 12.38
CA CYS A 227 -0.24 17.17 10.95
C CYS A 227 -1.25 18.28 10.65
N THR A 228 -0.75 19.35 10.04
CA THR A 228 -1.54 20.57 9.77
C THR A 228 -1.58 20.90 8.29
N THR A 229 -0.53 20.52 7.56
CA THR A 229 -0.43 20.72 6.10
C THR A 229 -0.35 19.40 5.36
N GLU A 230 0.07 18.34 6.04
CA GLU A 230 0.30 17.01 5.50
C GLU A 230 -1.00 16.24 5.24
N ILE A 231 -0.97 15.36 4.23
CA ILE A 231 -2.08 14.46 3.95
C ILE A 231 -2.18 13.40 5.06
N ILE A 232 -3.27 13.47 5.81
CA ILE A 232 -3.62 12.48 6.84
C ILE A 232 -4.28 11.27 6.16
N PRO A 233 -3.86 10.03 6.49
CA PRO A 233 -4.49 8.83 5.96
C PRO A 233 -5.99 8.78 6.19
N ILE A 234 -6.70 8.28 5.17
CA ILE A 234 -8.09 7.85 5.33
C ILE A 234 -8.06 6.47 5.99
N TYR A 235 -8.86 6.33 7.04
CA TYR A 235 -9.03 5.13 7.86
C TYR A 235 -10.01 4.14 7.28
#